data_AF-R6BQA0-F1
#
_entry.id   AF-R6BQA0-F1
#
_cell.length_a   1.000
_cell.length_b   1.000
_cell.length_c   1.000
_cell.angle_alpha   90.00
_cell.angle_beta   90.00
_cell.angle_gamma   90.00
#
_symmetry.space_group_name_H-M   'P 1'
#
loop_
_entity.id
_entity.type
_entity.pdbx_description
1 polymer ?
#
loop_
_entity_poly.entity_id
_entity_poly.type
_entity_poly.pdbx_seq_one_letter_code
_entity_poly.pdbx_strand_id
1 'polypeptide(L)'
;MKGKGLAAAVMIACLLTGCVRYDGNRIGNESQLSMEYRVFNGSDQQELSLEARDIMQGSVERRKESLRIRLCRQGEKEPVFEMENPASGSFSVEIEENGRYILYIEGKGAAGSFQFIKEE
;
A
#
# COMPACT_ATOMS: atom_id res chain seq x y z
N MET A 1 -17.24 31.73 37.41
CA MET A 1 -17.18 30.28 37.71
C MET A 1 -18.32 29.58 37.00
N LYS A 2 -18.05 28.35 36.53
CA LYS A 2 -18.93 27.36 35.87
C LYS A 2 -19.04 27.49 34.35
N GLY A 3 -18.05 26.90 33.67
CA GLY A 3 -18.12 26.53 32.26
C GLY A 3 -18.82 25.19 32.02
N LYS A 4 -18.79 24.77 30.76
CA LYS A 4 -18.95 23.42 30.14
C LYS A 4 -19.02 23.71 28.64
N GLY A 5 -17.98 23.54 27.82
CA GLY A 5 -17.26 22.28 27.56
C GLY A 5 -18.06 21.49 26.52
N LEU A 6 -17.85 21.74 25.22
CA LEU A 6 -18.56 21.02 24.14
C LEU A 6 -17.58 20.21 23.28
N ALA A 7 -17.72 18.89 23.43
CA ALA A 7 -17.49 17.81 22.46
C ALA A 7 -16.16 17.77 21.67
N ALA A 8 -15.16 17.12 22.26
CA ALA A 8 -14.14 16.43 21.45
C ALA A 8 -14.76 15.14 20.89
N ALA A 9 -15.00 15.10 19.57
CA ALA A 9 -15.35 13.88 18.87
C ALA A 9 -14.12 12.95 18.84
N VAL A 10 -14.03 12.06 19.82
CA VAL A 10 -13.06 10.97 19.80
C VAL A 10 -13.49 10.01 18.69
N MET A 11 -12.89 10.16 17.51
CA MET A 11 -12.93 9.12 16.48
C MET A 11 -12.22 7.89 17.05
N ILE A 12 -13.00 6.95 17.57
CA ILE A 12 -12.57 5.59 17.84
C ILE A 12 -12.28 4.96 16.47
N ALA A 13 -11.01 5.00 16.06
CA ALA A 13 -10.54 4.12 15.00
C ALA A 13 -10.49 2.72 15.61
N CYS A 14 -11.46 1.87 15.26
CA CYS A 14 -11.46 0.46 15.61
C CYS A 14 -10.13 -0.17 15.19
N LEU A 15 -9.29 -0.48 16.17
CA LEU A 15 -8.12 -1.33 15.99
C LEU A 15 -8.61 -2.76 15.73
N LEU A 16 -9.04 -3.03 14.50
CA LEU A 16 -9.18 -4.38 13.98
C LEU A 16 -7.76 -4.93 13.81
N THR A 17 -7.13 -5.35 14.90
CA THR A 17 -5.92 -6.19 14.83
C THR A 17 -6.37 -7.59 14.43
N GLY A 18 -6.81 -7.74 13.18
CA GLY A 18 -6.76 -9.04 12.52
C GLY A 18 -5.30 -9.48 12.55
N CYS A 19 -5.03 -10.70 13.03
CA CYS A 19 -3.67 -11.22 13.03
C CYS A 19 -3.14 -11.19 11.58
N VAL A 20 -2.21 -10.28 11.31
CA VAL A 20 -1.48 -10.30 10.05
C VAL A 20 -0.73 -11.61 9.99
N ARG A 21 -1.02 -12.41 8.97
CA ARG A 21 -0.31 -13.64 8.68
C ARG A 21 0.46 -13.44 7.40
N TYR A 22 1.76 -13.27 7.54
CA TYR A 22 2.71 -13.11 6.45
C TYR A 22 3.77 -14.21 6.53
N ASP A 23 3.91 -14.99 5.47
CA ASP A 23 4.98 -15.97 5.30
C ASP A 23 5.66 -15.74 3.96
N GLY A 24 6.89 -15.20 3.99
CA GLY A 24 7.61 -14.81 2.78
C GLY A 24 8.74 -13.81 3.03
N ASN A 25 9.21 -13.18 1.96
CA ASN A 25 10.28 -12.19 1.95
C ASN A 25 9.72 -10.80 1.63
N ARG A 26 10.32 -9.77 2.21
CA ARG A 26 9.94 -8.37 1.97
C ARG A 26 11.20 -7.51 1.91
N ILE A 27 11.30 -6.68 0.88
CA ILE A 27 12.30 -5.62 0.74
C ILE A 27 11.54 -4.33 0.50
N GLY A 28 11.73 -3.33 1.35
CA GLY A 28 11.08 -2.03 1.18
C GLY A 28 11.97 -0.90 1.67
N ASN A 29 11.99 0.20 0.92
CA ASN A 29 12.69 1.44 1.24
C ASN A 29 11.96 2.61 0.54
N GLU A 30 12.59 3.78 0.46
CA GLU A 30 11.97 4.98 -0.10
C GLU A 30 11.76 4.96 -1.62
N SER A 31 12.32 3.98 -2.35
CA SER A 31 12.18 3.85 -3.81
C SER A 31 11.58 2.52 -4.28
N GLN A 32 11.30 1.58 -3.36
CA GLN A 32 10.74 0.29 -3.73
C GLN A 32 9.93 -0.39 -2.64
N LEU A 33 9.02 -1.26 -3.09
CA LEU A 33 8.50 -2.41 -2.36
C LEU A 33 8.61 -3.65 -3.22
N SER A 34 9.21 -4.71 -2.70
CA SER A 34 9.24 -6.05 -3.30
C SER A 34 8.85 -7.08 -2.25
N MET A 35 7.87 -7.90 -2.57
CA MET A 35 7.27 -8.87 -1.66
C MET A 35 7.10 -10.20 -2.39
N GLU A 36 7.56 -11.27 -1.77
CA GLU A 36 7.21 -12.63 -2.14
C GLU A 36 6.51 -13.26 -0.94
N TYR A 37 5.35 -13.89 -1.15
CA TYR A 37 4.54 -14.43 -0.07
C TYR A 37 3.91 -15.76 -0.46
N ARG A 38 4.11 -16.75 0.41
CA ARG A 38 3.38 -18.02 0.38
C ARG A 38 1.98 -17.89 0.98
N VAL A 39 1.86 -17.05 2.01
CA VAL A 39 0.60 -16.66 2.64
C VAL A 39 0.69 -15.18 3.01
N PHE A 40 -0.24 -14.38 2.50
CA PHE A 40 -0.43 -13.01 2.92
C PHE A 40 -1.90 -12.73 3.24
N ASN A 41 -2.19 -12.58 4.54
CA ASN A 41 -3.50 -12.21 5.05
C ASN A 41 -3.36 -11.03 6.01
N GLY A 42 -3.83 -9.86 5.61
CA GLY A 42 -3.66 -8.61 6.36
C GLY A 42 -3.26 -7.46 5.43
N SER A 43 -2.71 -6.40 6.02
CA SER A 43 -2.25 -5.21 5.29
C SER A 43 -0.81 -4.87 5.63
N ASP A 44 -0.12 -4.26 4.67
CA ASP A 44 1.21 -3.69 4.80
C ASP A 44 1.25 -2.33 4.07
N GLN A 45 2.23 -1.51 4.41
CA GLN A 45 2.44 -0.21 3.79
C GLN A 45 3.93 0.09 3.57
N GLN A 46 4.24 0.81 2.51
CA GLN A 46 5.59 1.31 2.24
C GLN A 46 5.52 2.80 1.91
N GLU A 47 6.33 3.60 2.61
CA GLU A 47 6.53 5.01 2.27
C GLU A 47 7.56 5.11 1.13
N LEU A 48 7.26 5.95 0.15
CA LEU A 48 8.08 6.21 -1.04
C LEU A 48 8.33 7.71 -1.17
N SER A 49 9.57 8.10 -1.50
CA SER A 49 9.99 9.47 -1.79
C SER A 49 10.08 9.60 -3.32
N LEU A 50 9.07 10.20 -3.95
CA LEU A 50 8.94 10.24 -5.42
C LEU A 50 8.89 11.67 -5.94
N GLU A 51 9.44 11.87 -7.12
CA GLU A 51 9.46 13.13 -7.87
C GLU A 51 8.54 13.04 -9.09
N ALA A 52 8.07 14.20 -9.56
CA ALA A 52 7.29 14.28 -10.77
C ALA A 52 8.10 13.70 -11.94
N ARG A 53 7.40 12.93 -12.78
CA ARG A 53 7.93 12.18 -13.94
C ARG A 53 8.75 10.95 -13.58
N ASP A 54 8.88 10.61 -12.29
CA ASP A 54 9.35 9.27 -11.91
C ASP A 54 8.42 8.22 -12.49
N ILE A 55 8.99 7.13 -13.01
CA ILE A 55 8.24 5.98 -13.49
C ILE A 55 8.42 4.85 -12.48
N MET A 56 7.30 4.38 -11.91
CA MET A 56 7.28 3.21 -11.04
C MET A 56 6.93 1.98 -11.87
N GLN A 57 7.85 1.02 -11.93
CA GLN A 57 7.66 -0.27 -12.58
C GLN A 57 7.03 -1.26 -11.59
N GLY A 58 5.84 -1.74 -11.93
CA GLY A 58 5.05 -2.66 -11.15
C GLY A 58 5.00 -4.06 -11.75
N SER A 59 5.02 -5.10 -10.92
CA SER A 59 4.70 -6.46 -11.33
C SER A 59 3.92 -7.21 -10.26
N VAL A 60 2.99 -8.05 -10.70
CA VAL A 60 2.20 -8.95 -9.87
C VAL A 60 2.36 -10.34 -10.42
N GLU A 61 2.67 -11.30 -9.56
CA GLU A 61 2.48 -12.72 -9.83
C GLU A 61 1.42 -13.25 -8.88
N ARG A 62 0.21 -13.50 -9.36
CA ARG A 62 -0.87 -14.04 -8.54
C ARG A 62 -0.92 -15.56 -8.66
N ARG A 63 -0.69 -16.26 -7.56
CA ARG A 63 -0.85 -17.72 -7.45
C ARG A 63 -2.12 -18.12 -6.71
N LYS A 64 -2.56 -17.32 -5.73
CA LYS A 64 -3.77 -17.60 -4.93
C LYS A 64 -4.42 -16.33 -4.40
N GLU A 65 -5.75 -16.38 -4.24
CA GLU A 65 -6.62 -15.35 -3.64
C GLU A 65 -6.40 -13.93 -4.20
N SER A 66 -6.93 -12.92 -3.50
CA SER A 66 -6.95 -11.53 -3.93
C SER A 66 -5.90 -10.67 -3.23
N LEU A 67 -5.39 -9.70 -3.99
CA LEU A 67 -4.59 -8.57 -3.50
C LEU A 67 -5.32 -7.27 -3.80
N ARG A 68 -5.18 -6.27 -2.93
CA ARG A 68 -5.57 -4.88 -3.22
C ARG A 68 -4.36 -3.99 -3.03
N ILE A 69 -4.11 -3.12 -3.99
CA ILE A 69 -2.98 -2.19 -3.99
C ILE A 69 -3.52 -0.78 -4.16
N ARG A 70 -3.04 0.17 -3.36
CA ARG A 70 -3.35 1.59 -3.49
C ARG A 70 -2.10 2.42 -3.26
N LEU A 71 -1.84 3.39 -4.12
CA LEU A 71 -0.84 4.41 -3.91
C LEU A 71 -1.55 5.74 -3.63
N CYS A 72 -1.28 6.33 -2.46
CA CYS A 72 -1.84 7.62 -2.09
C CYS A 72 -0.71 8.60 -1.80
N ARG A 73 -0.88 9.87 -2.16
CA ARG A 73 0.03 10.90 -1.65
C ARG A 73 -0.21 11.12 -0.15
N GLN A 74 0.85 11.34 0.62
CA GLN A 74 0.74 11.48 2.08
C GLN A 74 -0.18 12.66 2.45
N GLY A 75 -1.22 12.37 3.25
CA GLY A 75 -2.22 13.36 3.65
C GLY A 75 -3.44 13.43 2.74
N GLU A 76 -3.41 12.77 1.59
CA GLU A 76 -4.54 12.68 0.66
C GLU A 76 -5.29 11.36 0.81
N LYS A 77 -6.61 11.40 0.59
CA LYS A 77 -7.48 10.21 0.67
C LYS A 77 -7.64 9.51 -0.68
N GLU A 78 -7.58 10.27 -1.76
CA GLU A 78 -7.77 9.76 -3.11
C GLU A 78 -6.49 9.04 -3.55
N PRO A 79 -6.57 7.78 -4.02
CA PRO A 79 -5.41 7.11 -4.57
C PRO A 79 -5.06 7.70 -5.94
N VAL A 80 -3.76 7.89 -6.20
CA VAL A 80 -3.25 8.18 -7.55
C VAL A 80 -3.18 6.92 -8.42
N PHE A 81 -3.18 5.75 -7.78
CA PHE A 81 -3.21 4.45 -8.44
C PHE A 81 -3.90 3.42 -7.54
N GLU A 82 -4.76 2.59 -8.11
CA GLU A 82 -5.42 1.49 -7.41
C GLU A 82 -5.57 0.26 -8.31
N MET A 83 -5.34 -0.92 -7.74
CA MET A 83 -5.70 -2.20 -8.33
C MET A 83 -6.45 -3.05 -7.32
N GLU A 84 -7.56 -3.63 -7.77
CA GLU A 84 -8.32 -4.62 -7.01
C GLU A 84 -8.23 -5.99 -7.69
N ASN A 85 -7.69 -6.97 -6.97
CA ASN A 85 -7.47 -8.35 -7.41
C ASN A 85 -6.81 -8.45 -8.80
N PRO A 86 -5.64 -7.82 -9.01
CA PRO A 86 -4.99 -7.82 -10.31
C PRO A 86 -4.61 -9.24 -10.77
N ALA A 87 -4.73 -9.48 -12.07
CA ALA A 87 -4.14 -10.66 -12.70
C ALA A 87 -2.60 -10.54 -12.71
N SER A 88 -1.91 -11.67 -12.93
CA SER A 88 -0.46 -11.66 -13.09
C SER A 88 -0.07 -10.83 -14.32
N GLY A 89 0.99 -10.02 -14.19
CA GLY A 89 1.46 -9.15 -15.25
C GLY A 89 2.33 -8.01 -14.72
N SER A 90 2.73 -7.13 -15.63
CA SER A 90 3.51 -5.92 -15.33
C SER A 90 2.75 -4.67 -15.76
N PHE A 91 3.07 -3.56 -15.12
CA PHE A 91 2.47 -2.25 -15.37
C PHE A 91 3.46 -1.14 -15.00
N SER A 92 3.17 0.09 -15.41
CA SER A 92 3.92 1.27 -15.01
C SER A 92 2.99 2.37 -14.51
N VAL A 93 3.48 3.19 -13.59
CA VAL A 93 2.79 4.37 -13.05
C VAL A 93 3.73 5.56 -13.13
N GLU A 94 3.36 6.59 -13.89
CA GLU A 94 4.08 7.86 -13.90
C GLU A 94 3.59 8.74 -12.75
N ILE A 95 4.53 9.35 -12.01
CA ILE A 95 4.23 10.21 -10.87
C ILE A 95 4.03 11.64 -11.36
N GLU A 96 2.88 12.25 -11.07
CA GLU A 96 2.58 13.60 -11.56
C GLU A 96 3.19 14.70 -10.70
N GLU A 97 3.32 14.48 -9.39
CA GLU A 97 3.76 15.49 -8.44
C GLU A 97 4.83 14.98 -7.47
N ASN A 98 5.76 15.86 -7.11
CA ASN A 98 6.75 15.57 -6.07
C ASN A 98 6.06 15.34 -4.72
N GLY A 99 6.56 14.37 -3.94
CA GLY A 99 6.14 14.21 -2.56
C GLY A 99 6.43 12.84 -1.97
N ARG A 100 5.94 12.66 -0.75
CA ARG A 100 5.88 11.35 -0.11
C ARG A 100 4.59 10.65 -0.47
N TYR A 101 4.71 9.39 -0.87
CA TYR A 101 3.60 8.52 -1.20
C TYR A 101 3.55 7.34 -0.24
N ILE A 102 2.36 6.84 0.04
CA ILE A 102 2.14 5.64 0.84
C ILE A 102 1.51 4.60 -0.08
N LEU A 103 2.26 3.53 -0.32
CA LEU A 103 1.79 2.35 -1.03
C LEU A 103 1.18 1.39 0.00
N TYR A 104 -0.13 1.23 -0.05
CA TYR A 104 -0.88 0.27 0.75
C TYR A 104 -1.09 -1.02 -0.04
N ILE A 105 -0.83 -2.15 0.59
CA ILE A 105 -1.09 -3.47 0.04
C ILE A 105 -1.88 -4.31 1.05
N GLU A 106 -2.94 -4.96 0.60
CA GLU A 106 -3.79 -5.84 1.41
C GLU A 106 -3.89 -7.20 0.72
N GLY A 107 -3.61 -8.26 1.48
CA GLY A 107 -3.79 -9.64 1.04
C GLY A 107 -4.91 -10.32 1.81
N LYS A 108 -5.68 -11.18 1.14
CA LYS A 108 -6.72 -12.02 1.76
C LYS A 108 -6.42 -13.50 1.55
N GLY A 109 -5.37 -13.99 2.21
CA GLY A 109 -4.85 -15.35 2.00
C GLY A 109 -4.07 -15.50 0.69
N ALA A 110 -3.52 -14.39 0.18
CA ALA A 110 -2.84 -14.32 -1.09
C ALA A 110 -1.54 -15.14 -1.11
N ALA A 111 -1.18 -15.65 -2.29
CA ALA A 111 0.12 -16.26 -2.56
C ALA A 111 0.63 -15.75 -3.90
N GLY A 112 1.93 -15.46 -3.99
CA GLY A 112 2.48 -14.80 -5.16
C GLY A 112 3.66 -13.89 -4.88
N SER A 113 3.88 -12.94 -5.78
CA SER A 113 4.82 -11.85 -5.60
C SER A 113 4.23 -10.52 -6.07
N PHE A 114 4.72 -9.43 -5.50
CA PHE A 114 4.41 -8.07 -5.90
C PHE A 114 5.69 -7.24 -5.87
N GLN A 115 5.93 -6.47 -6.92
CA GLN A 115 7.02 -5.50 -6.97
C GLN A 115 6.51 -4.16 -7.44
N PHE A 116 7.06 -3.10 -6.88
CA PHE A 116 6.83 -1.72 -7.28
C PHE A 116 8.12 -0.95 -7.03
N ILE A 117 8.86 -0.66 -8.08
CA ILE A 117 10.26 -0.18 -8.03
C ILE A 117 10.37 1.05 -8.93
N LYS A 118 11.02 2.11 -8.44
CA LYS A 118 11.35 3.28 -9.26
C LYS A 118 12.35 2.88 -10.36
N GLU A 119 12.04 3.23 -11.61
CA GLU A 119 12.98 3.10 -12.74
C GLU A 119 14.17 4.05 -12.55
N GLU A 120 15.39 3.58 -12.85
CA GLU A 120 16.63 4.37 -12.73
C GLU A 120 16.78 5.42 -13.85
#